data_AF-A0A2M8XXB2-F1
#
_entry.id   AF-A0A2M8XXB2-F1
#
_cell.length_a   1.000
_cell.length_b   1.000
_cell.length_c   1.000
_cell.angle_alpha   90.00
_cell.angle_beta   90.00
_cell.angle_gamma   90.00
#
_symmetry.space_group_name_H-M   'P 1'
#
loop_
_entity.id
_entity.type
_entity.pdbx_description
1 polymer ?
#
loop_
_entity_poly.entity_id
_entity_poly.type
_entity_poly.pdbx_seq_one_letter_code
_entity_poly.pdbx_strand_id
1 'polypeptide(L)'
;MYATGLFCVDLDNNGYMDVVNANGNDMCPQPLTIYNNWGKETGEPYYLPNYADDKGFNTRIKIGDLNKDGWQDIVMISVFKRAQFNPESFTSQSDLNGSDLYKSGSVKVYMNNRGIIPSTATYEIELGTFPFDIDLGDFDADGDLDLAVANIGQLNENGVFVPAKSVICLNENGILKSKKIWETDYSFNAMSIKFADLNLDGLLDLTIGHSPGHPGEKRIKTNEAISVFYGKLDSNNEIGIDTNVGWSFGFGSSLAAVTLNIGLLREGENSVPNKKDVIFLVGIQGVKEDEEAFKLVNSHRMLNSSNCFGEDFYVIGCQEKKIYWKTDVTDMNVNKPSFSSMGDLNNDGYADLVLGFFKMEEGNLNDGAPFFIFEGKPGDANGSRFKQIYRSKAHGVNQEIFLGYARKYTKVKSNKIEQRRFTQVFSPNRPVVTLPCNVVLSIDSVKVDKVMQNYGAYSWSYATNVLTLNNSFKHAVEVEVVYKTPLKKDIYIAYWNANIGNAIYYSQYSKP
;
A
#
# COMPACT_ATOMS: atom_id res chain seq x y z
N MET A 1 16.19 13.31 -2.75
CA MET A 1 15.68 12.02 -2.28
C MET A 1 14.75 11.44 -3.35
N TYR A 2 14.58 10.13 -3.49
CA TYR A 2 13.72 9.49 -4.49
C TYR A 2 12.70 8.62 -3.75
N ALA A 3 11.59 9.23 -3.30
CA ALA A 3 10.64 8.60 -2.40
C ALA A 3 9.66 7.72 -3.17
N THR A 4 9.48 6.46 -2.77
CA THR A 4 8.49 5.53 -3.37
C THR A 4 7.86 4.64 -2.31
N GLY A 5 7.79 5.17 -1.10
CA GLY A 5 7.06 4.64 0.03
C GLY A 5 6.82 5.79 1.01
N LEU A 6 5.58 6.09 1.33
CA LEU A 6 5.18 7.07 2.33
C LEU A 6 4.16 6.39 3.26
N PHE A 7 4.11 6.77 4.54
CA PHE A 7 3.09 6.29 5.46
C PHE A 7 2.89 7.32 6.57
N CYS A 8 1.66 7.49 7.06
CA CYS A 8 1.37 8.35 8.20
C CYS A 8 0.89 7.49 9.37
N VAL A 9 1.56 7.58 10.51
CA VAL A 9 1.22 6.80 11.71
C VAL A 9 1.76 7.51 12.95
N ASP A 10 1.08 7.35 14.09
CA ASP A 10 1.58 7.79 15.40
C ASP A 10 2.64 6.80 15.89
N LEU A 11 3.93 7.07 15.67
CA LEU A 11 4.99 6.15 16.12
C LEU A 11 5.31 6.32 17.60
N ASP A 12 5.05 7.49 18.17
CA ASP A 12 5.37 7.83 19.56
C ASP A 12 4.13 7.87 20.49
N ASN A 13 2.96 7.46 19.99
CA ASN A 13 1.67 7.43 20.69
C ASN A 13 1.27 8.79 21.31
N ASN A 14 1.67 9.89 20.68
CA ASN A 14 1.40 11.25 21.18
C ASN A 14 0.05 11.83 20.70
N GLY A 15 -0.68 11.08 19.87
CA GLY A 15 -1.95 11.44 19.25
C GLY A 15 -1.83 12.21 17.93
N TYR A 16 -0.62 12.38 17.39
CA TYR A 16 -0.33 13.08 16.15
C TYR A 16 0.38 12.15 15.17
N MET A 17 -0.02 12.18 13.90
CA MET A 17 0.62 11.36 12.86
C MET A 17 2.02 11.88 12.56
N ASP A 18 3.01 10.99 12.65
CA ASP A 18 4.32 11.13 12.07
C ASP A 18 4.29 10.72 10.60
N VAL A 19 5.26 11.20 9.82
CA VAL A 19 5.37 10.85 8.41
C VAL A 19 6.63 10.01 8.19
N VAL A 20 6.45 8.79 7.73
CA VAL A 20 7.50 7.81 7.43
C VAL A 20 7.70 7.75 5.93
N ASN A 21 8.94 7.86 5.46
CA ASN A 21 9.25 7.96 4.03
C ASN A 21 10.45 7.08 3.64
N ALA A 22 10.23 6.13 2.74
CA ALA A 22 11.22 5.25 2.14
C ALA A 22 11.79 5.90 0.89
N ASN A 23 13.10 6.12 0.93
CA ASN A 23 13.81 6.85 -0.08
C ASN A 23 14.82 5.98 -0.81
N GLY A 24 15.06 6.34 -2.05
CA GLY A 24 16.17 5.90 -2.87
C GLY A 24 15.70 5.24 -4.15
N ASN A 25 14.57 4.54 -4.09
CA ASN A 25 14.01 3.74 -5.18
C ASN A 25 15.12 3.00 -5.92
N ASP A 26 15.21 3.11 -7.24
CA ASP A 26 16.25 2.54 -8.09
C ASP A 26 17.38 3.55 -8.47
N MET A 27 17.26 4.78 -7.96
CA MET A 27 18.03 5.93 -8.40
C MET A 27 19.29 6.16 -7.57
N CYS A 28 19.20 6.12 -6.23
CA CYS A 28 20.32 6.42 -5.33
C CYS A 28 20.05 5.87 -3.93
N PRO A 29 21.00 5.18 -3.27
CA PRO A 29 20.78 4.63 -1.95
C PRO A 29 20.56 5.74 -0.92
N GLN A 30 19.43 5.70 -0.23
CA GLN A 30 18.99 6.75 0.70
C GLN A 30 18.40 6.16 1.97
N PRO A 31 18.36 6.95 3.06
CA PRO A 31 17.86 6.48 4.33
C PRO A 31 16.32 6.41 4.36
N LEU A 32 15.78 5.59 5.25
CA LEU A 32 14.43 5.81 5.78
C LEU A 32 14.43 7.16 6.50
N THR A 33 13.43 7.99 6.21
CA THR A 33 13.29 9.32 6.84
C THR A 33 11.98 9.38 7.61
N ILE A 34 12.03 9.77 8.88
CA ILE A 34 10.85 9.95 9.72
C ILE A 34 10.74 11.40 10.15
N TYR A 35 9.59 12.01 9.85
CA TYR A 35 9.24 13.35 10.26
C TYR A 35 8.29 13.29 11.46
N ASN A 36 8.87 13.38 12.65
CA ASN A 36 8.10 13.33 13.90
C ASN A 36 7.23 14.58 14.08
N ASN A 37 5.99 14.37 14.49
CA ASN A 37 5.00 15.39 14.72
C ASN A 37 4.68 15.53 16.21
N TRP A 38 5.54 16.20 16.95
CA TRP A 38 5.39 16.41 18.40
C TRP A 38 4.25 17.35 18.85
N GLY A 39 3.31 17.70 17.98
CA GLY A 39 2.15 18.53 18.34
C GLY A 39 2.45 19.97 18.81
N LYS A 40 3.70 20.45 18.79
CA LYS A 40 4.09 21.77 19.30
C LYS A 40 3.73 22.91 18.33
N GLU A 41 3.18 24.01 18.88
CA GLU A 41 2.98 25.31 18.24
C GLU A 41 4.27 26.12 18.02
N THR A 42 5.38 25.48 17.66
CA THR A 42 6.53 26.26 17.21
C THR A 42 6.29 26.57 15.75
N GLY A 43 6.11 27.84 15.40
CA GLY A 43 6.03 28.31 14.00
C GLY A 43 7.25 27.93 13.14
N GLU A 44 8.25 27.30 13.74
CA GLU A 44 9.36 26.60 13.13
C GLU A 44 9.10 25.08 13.21
N PRO A 45 9.05 24.37 12.09
CA PRO A 45 9.02 22.92 12.12
C PRO A 45 10.30 22.42 12.77
N TYR A 46 10.17 21.60 13.81
CA TYR A 46 11.33 20.92 14.37
C TYR A 46 11.78 19.85 13.34
N TYR A 47 12.68 20.28 12.45
CA TYR A 47 13.24 19.51 11.32
C TYR A 47 14.46 18.67 11.75
N LEU A 48 14.37 17.93 12.85
CA LEU A 48 15.33 16.85 13.07
C LEU A 48 14.63 15.55 12.68
N PRO A 49 14.47 15.27 11.37
CA PRO A 49 14.01 13.95 10.99
C PRO A 49 15.04 12.93 11.46
N ASN A 50 14.55 11.82 11.99
CA ASN A 50 15.40 10.66 12.22
C ASN A 50 15.68 10.07 10.83
N TYR A 51 16.92 10.24 10.37
CA TYR A 51 17.40 9.52 9.21
C TYR A 51 17.97 8.21 9.72
N ALA A 52 17.47 7.09 9.22
CA ALA A 52 18.15 5.84 9.44
C ALA A 52 19.54 5.91 8.76
N ASP A 53 20.60 5.49 9.43
CA ASP A 53 21.96 5.44 8.90
C ASP A 53 22.13 4.41 7.77
N ASP A 54 21.24 3.41 7.70
CA ASP A 54 21.31 2.29 6.76
C ASP A 54 20.65 2.60 5.40
N LYS A 55 21.40 3.32 4.57
CA LYS A 55 20.98 3.68 3.21
C LYS A 55 20.70 2.43 2.36
N GLY A 56 19.68 2.53 1.51
CA GLY A 56 19.33 1.48 0.56
C GLY A 56 18.51 2.00 -0.62
N PHE A 57 18.25 1.12 -1.58
CA PHE A 57 17.36 1.37 -2.71
C PHE A 57 15.93 1.11 -2.25
N ASN A 58 15.49 1.95 -1.32
CA ASN A 58 14.31 1.67 -0.53
C ASN A 58 13.04 2.15 -1.22
N THR A 59 12.01 1.31 -1.14
CA THR A 59 10.66 1.52 -1.66
C THR A 59 9.65 1.09 -0.60
N ARG A 60 8.36 1.24 -0.89
CA ARG A 60 7.18 0.67 -0.19
C ARG A 60 7.32 0.41 1.31
N ILE A 61 6.54 1.15 2.09
CA ILE A 61 6.44 0.98 3.55
C ILE A 61 5.11 0.34 3.92
N LYS A 62 5.15 -0.51 4.94
CA LYS A 62 4.00 -1.01 5.69
C LYS A 62 4.26 -0.87 7.18
N ILE A 63 3.20 -0.63 7.93
CA ILE A 63 3.24 -0.41 9.36
C ILE A 63 2.30 -1.42 10.04
N GLY A 64 2.79 -2.02 11.11
CA GLY A 64 2.02 -2.90 11.97
C GLY A 64 2.81 -3.24 13.22
N ASP A 65 2.12 -3.63 14.29
CA ASP A 65 2.76 -4.14 15.50
C ASP A 65 3.13 -5.60 15.26
N LEU A 66 4.40 -5.87 14.95
CA LEU A 66 4.85 -7.22 14.62
C LEU A 66 4.97 -8.09 15.86
N ASN A 67 5.35 -7.51 17.01
CA ASN A 67 5.67 -8.24 18.24
C ASN A 67 4.60 -8.13 19.34
N LYS A 68 3.47 -7.48 19.06
CA LYS A 68 2.32 -7.26 19.94
C LYS A 68 2.67 -6.47 21.20
N ASP A 69 3.63 -5.56 21.13
CA ASP A 69 4.04 -4.76 22.29
C ASP A 69 3.27 -3.43 22.45
N GLY A 70 2.35 -3.13 21.54
CA GLY A 70 1.56 -1.91 21.51
C GLY A 70 2.16 -0.81 20.65
N TRP A 71 3.36 -1.01 20.09
CA TRP A 71 4.06 -0.03 19.28
C TRP A 71 4.12 -0.44 17.82
N GLN A 72 4.01 0.54 16.94
CA GLN A 72 3.95 0.28 15.51
C GLN A 72 5.35 0.15 14.93
N ASP A 73 5.63 -0.98 14.29
CA ASP A 73 6.90 -1.27 13.63
C ASP A 73 6.87 -0.91 12.14
N ILE A 74 8.04 -0.66 11.58
CA ILE A 74 8.20 -0.26 10.18
C ILE A 74 8.76 -1.42 9.38
N VAL A 75 8.03 -1.85 8.36
CA VAL A 75 8.49 -2.83 7.36
C VAL A 75 8.68 -2.11 6.03
N MET A 76 9.85 -2.24 5.44
CA MET A 76 10.25 -1.52 4.24
C MET A 76 10.97 -2.43 3.25
N ILE A 77 10.74 -2.22 1.96
CA ILE A 77 11.48 -2.94 0.92
C ILE A 77 12.78 -2.20 0.58
N SER A 78 13.87 -2.94 0.39
CA SER A 78 15.03 -2.52 -0.39
C SER A 78 15.10 -3.38 -1.65
N VAL A 79 14.76 -2.82 -2.82
CA VAL A 79 14.42 -3.61 -4.03
C VAL A 79 15.62 -4.39 -4.57
N PHE A 80 16.83 -3.87 -4.40
CA PHE A 80 18.07 -4.54 -4.79
C PHE A 80 19.26 -3.99 -4.00
N LYS A 81 20.38 -4.73 -4.01
CA LYS A 81 21.68 -4.25 -3.51
C LYS A 81 22.61 -4.00 -4.71
N ARG A 82 23.24 -2.82 -4.78
CA ARG A 82 24.29 -2.48 -5.79
C ARG A 82 25.65 -2.34 -5.11
N ALA A 83 26.69 -2.86 -5.75
CA ALA A 83 28.06 -2.81 -5.24
C ALA A 83 28.78 -1.45 -5.47
N GLN A 84 28.41 -0.68 -6.50
CA GLN A 84 29.06 0.60 -6.83
C GLN A 84 28.05 1.61 -7.40
N PHE A 85 27.82 2.74 -6.70
CA PHE A 85 27.01 3.86 -7.17
C PHE A 85 27.85 5.14 -7.10
N ASN A 86 27.98 5.87 -8.22
CA ASN A 86 28.64 7.18 -8.25
C ASN A 86 27.58 8.30 -8.11
N PRO A 87 27.55 9.03 -6.97
CA PRO A 87 26.56 10.08 -6.72
C PRO A 87 26.80 11.38 -7.50
N GLU A 88 27.99 11.62 -8.07
CA GLU A 88 28.32 12.90 -8.73
C GLU A 88 27.96 12.95 -10.21
N SER A 89 27.92 11.80 -10.89
CA SER A 89 27.69 11.73 -12.34
C SER A 89 26.26 11.33 -12.73
N PHE A 90 25.41 10.94 -11.76
CA PHE A 90 24.09 10.31 -12.00
C PHE A 90 24.14 9.18 -13.05
N THR A 91 25.32 8.64 -13.29
CA THR A 91 25.63 7.58 -14.24
C THR A 91 26.44 6.53 -13.48
N SER A 92 26.05 5.28 -13.67
CA SER A 92 26.88 4.14 -13.36
C SER A 92 28.18 4.29 -14.17
N GLN A 93 29.33 4.52 -13.51
CA GLN A 93 30.63 4.52 -14.19
C GLN A 93 31.15 3.09 -14.42
N SER A 94 30.28 2.08 -14.35
CA SER A 94 30.65 0.66 -14.37
C SER A 94 29.63 -0.27 -15.02
N ASP A 95 28.91 0.18 -16.07
CA ASP A 95 28.07 -0.71 -16.91
C ASP A 95 28.91 -1.64 -17.83
N LEU A 96 30.15 -1.97 -17.45
CA LEU A 96 31.09 -2.70 -18.29
C LEU A 96 31.26 -4.18 -17.93
N ASN A 97 30.73 -4.67 -16.79
CA ASN A 97 30.72 -6.11 -16.47
C ASN A 97 29.41 -6.52 -15.79
N GLY A 98 28.55 -7.21 -16.54
CA GLY A 98 27.13 -7.44 -16.23
C GLY A 98 26.78 -8.38 -15.06
N SER A 99 27.72 -9.11 -14.47
CA SER A 99 27.42 -10.18 -13.50
C SER A 99 27.39 -9.76 -12.03
N ASP A 100 27.89 -8.57 -11.68
CA ASP A 100 28.00 -8.09 -10.27
C ASP A 100 27.07 -6.91 -9.92
N LEU A 101 26.19 -6.51 -10.85
CA LEU A 101 25.50 -5.21 -10.77
C LEU A 101 24.23 -5.20 -9.91
N TYR A 102 23.54 -6.34 -9.74
CA TYR A 102 22.31 -6.43 -8.97
C TYR A 102 22.27 -7.71 -8.14
N LYS A 103 22.14 -7.57 -6.82
CA LYS A 103 21.74 -8.68 -5.95
C LYS A 103 20.28 -8.52 -5.58
N SER A 104 19.64 -9.66 -5.30
CA SER A 104 18.28 -9.75 -4.76
C SER A 104 18.06 -8.75 -3.63
N GLY A 105 16.86 -8.20 -3.57
CA GLY A 105 16.46 -7.24 -2.54
C GLY A 105 16.28 -7.89 -1.18
N SER A 106 16.01 -7.05 -0.18
CA SER A 106 15.66 -7.47 1.17
C SER A 106 14.45 -6.70 1.70
N VAL A 107 13.81 -7.27 2.71
CA VAL A 107 12.82 -6.59 3.53
C VAL A 107 13.52 -6.16 4.81
N LYS A 108 13.53 -4.86 5.08
CA LYS A 108 14.11 -4.24 6.28
C LYS A 108 13.01 -4.03 7.31
N VAL A 109 13.29 -4.37 8.55
CA VAL A 109 12.36 -4.18 9.68
C VAL A 109 12.99 -3.29 10.73
N TYR A 110 12.27 -2.26 11.15
CA TYR A 110 12.65 -1.37 12.25
C TYR A 110 11.63 -1.55 13.38
N MET A 111 12.06 -2.24 14.44
CA MET A 111 11.24 -2.47 15.62
C MET A 111 11.18 -1.20 16.47
N ASN A 112 9.97 -0.74 16.76
CA ASN A 112 9.74 0.47 17.52
C ASN A 112 9.83 0.20 19.02
N ASN A 113 10.91 0.69 19.64
CA ASN A 113 11.09 0.52 21.08
C ASN A 113 10.48 1.69 21.84
N ARG A 114 9.15 1.66 21.99
CA ARG A 114 8.40 2.62 22.81
C ARG A 114 8.51 4.08 22.35
N GLY A 115 8.32 4.31 21.05
CA GLY A 115 8.43 5.61 20.41
C GLY A 115 9.83 5.95 19.92
N ILE A 116 10.77 5.01 20.07
CA ILE A 116 12.15 5.16 19.63
C ILE A 116 12.41 4.19 18.49
N ILE A 117 12.46 4.72 17.27
CA ILE A 117 12.85 3.95 16.07
C ILE A 117 14.39 3.87 16.01
N PRO A 118 14.98 2.67 15.83
CA PRO A 118 16.42 2.52 15.70
C PRO A 118 16.95 3.21 14.43
N SER A 119 18.19 3.70 14.48
CA SER A 119 18.81 4.34 13.31
C SER A 119 19.25 3.37 12.23
N THR A 120 19.17 2.06 12.44
CA THR A 120 19.36 1.05 11.38
C THR A 120 18.25 0.01 11.47
N ALA A 121 17.98 -0.71 10.38
CA ALA A 121 17.08 -1.85 10.44
C ALA A 121 17.48 -2.78 11.59
N THR A 122 16.51 -3.17 12.42
CA THR A 122 16.69 -4.13 13.50
C THR A 122 17.12 -5.48 12.94
N TYR A 123 16.54 -5.87 11.81
CA TYR A 123 16.96 -7.02 11.03
C TYR A 123 16.51 -6.88 9.56
N GLU A 124 17.08 -7.72 8.71
CA GLU A 124 16.70 -7.86 7.30
C GLU A 124 16.31 -9.30 6.97
N ILE A 125 15.41 -9.46 6.01
CA ILE A 125 15.01 -10.74 5.44
C ILE A 125 15.41 -10.75 3.98
N GLU A 126 16.22 -11.73 3.60
CA GLU A 126 16.56 -11.98 2.19
C GLU A 126 15.61 -13.02 1.61
N LEU A 127 14.99 -12.67 0.48
CA LEU A 127 14.02 -13.53 -0.19
C LEU A 127 14.61 -14.24 -1.42
N GLY A 128 15.82 -13.86 -1.83
CA GLY A 128 16.43 -14.34 -3.08
C GLY A 128 15.77 -13.78 -4.35
N THR A 129 14.76 -12.94 -4.22
CA THR A 129 13.98 -12.32 -5.29
C THR A 129 14.17 -10.80 -5.34
N PHE A 130 13.53 -10.14 -6.30
CA PHE A 130 13.34 -8.70 -6.37
C PHE A 130 11.94 -8.35 -5.86
N PRO A 131 11.77 -8.08 -4.55
CA PRO A 131 10.49 -7.64 -4.00
C PRO A 131 10.14 -6.23 -4.52
N PHE A 132 8.87 -6.01 -4.85
CA PHE A 132 8.40 -4.74 -5.40
C PHE A 132 7.28 -4.10 -4.57
N ASP A 133 6.37 -4.89 -4.00
CA ASP A 133 5.34 -4.44 -3.06
C ASP A 133 5.18 -5.45 -1.93
N ILE A 134 4.74 -4.97 -0.77
CA ILE A 134 4.50 -5.77 0.43
C ILE A 134 3.16 -5.43 1.05
N ASP A 135 2.61 -6.36 1.83
CA ASP A 135 1.48 -6.08 2.72
C ASP A 135 1.57 -6.88 4.02
N LEU A 136 0.88 -6.41 5.06
CA LEU A 136 0.85 -7.03 6.38
C LEU A 136 -0.56 -7.47 6.77
N GLY A 137 -0.69 -8.71 7.22
CA GLY A 137 -1.95 -9.27 7.72
C GLY A 137 -1.70 -10.58 8.46
N ASP A 138 -2.47 -10.83 9.51
CA ASP A 138 -2.45 -12.08 10.28
C ASP A 138 -3.18 -13.17 9.50
N PHE A 139 -2.42 -13.80 8.60
CA PHE A 139 -2.96 -14.61 7.52
C PHE A 139 -3.24 -16.03 7.99
N ASP A 140 -2.28 -16.65 8.68
CA ASP A 140 -2.45 -18.01 9.21
C ASP A 140 -3.23 -18.04 10.54
N ALA A 141 -3.60 -16.86 11.03
CA ALA A 141 -4.44 -16.70 12.17
C ALA A 141 -3.78 -17.15 13.49
N ASP A 142 -2.46 -17.10 13.59
CA ASP A 142 -1.75 -17.28 14.87
C ASP A 142 -1.74 -15.99 15.73
N GLY A 143 -2.23 -14.90 15.15
CA GLY A 143 -2.35 -13.59 15.77
C GLY A 143 -1.17 -12.67 15.48
N ASP A 144 -0.06 -13.15 14.92
CA ASP A 144 1.05 -12.32 14.50
C ASP A 144 0.78 -11.79 13.07
N LEU A 145 1.24 -10.57 12.77
CA LEU A 145 1.11 -10.05 11.40
C LEU A 145 2.12 -10.75 10.48
N ASP A 146 1.65 -11.45 9.45
CA ASP A 146 2.46 -12.04 8.39
C ASP A 146 2.75 -11.08 7.25
N LEU A 147 3.75 -11.42 6.44
CA LEU A 147 4.22 -10.60 5.32
C LEU A 147 3.88 -11.24 3.98
N ALA A 148 3.02 -10.58 3.20
CA ALA A 148 2.86 -10.86 1.78
C ALA A 148 3.88 -10.06 0.96
N VAL A 149 4.47 -10.69 -0.06
CA VAL A 149 5.46 -10.08 -0.93
C VAL A 149 5.14 -10.32 -2.41
N ALA A 150 4.93 -9.24 -3.15
CA ALA A 150 4.93 -9.25 -4.60
C ALA A 150 6.38 -9.22 -5.10
N ASN A 151 6.77 -10.27 -5.82
CA ASN A 151 8.08 -10.34 -6.45
C ASN A 151 7.96 -10.04 -7.94
N ILE A 152 8.71 -9.04 -8.41
CA ILE A 152 8.74 -8.72 -9.84
C ILE A 152 9.64 -9.69 -10.61
N GLY A 153 10.59 -10.34 -9.94
CA GLY A 153 11.44 -11.37 -10.54
C GLY A 153 12.52 -11.91 -9.61
N GLN A 154 13.45 -12.67 -10.18
CA GLN A 154 14.63 -13.25 -9.54
C GLN A 154 15.75 -13.46 -10.58
N LEU A 155 16.98 -13.73 -10.14
CA LEU A 155 18.05 -14.17 -11.03
C LEU A 155 18.09 -15.71 -11.06
N ASN A 156 18.17 -16.30 -12.25
CA ASN A 156 18.45 -17.73 -12.39
C ASN A 156 19.94 -18.05 -12.20
N GLU A 157 20.33 -19.33 -12.28
CA GLU A 157 21.71 -19.80 -12.09
C GLU A 157 22.74 -19.13 -13.02
N ASN A 158 22.29 -18.62 -14.17
CA ASN A 158 23.12 -17.92 -15.16
C ASN A 158 23.13 -16.39 -14.94
N GLY A 159 22.54 -15.89 -13.86
CA GLY A 159 22.43 -14.46 -13.57
C GLY A 159 21.40 -13.73 -14.45
N VAL A 160 20.50 -14.45 -15.12
CA VAL A 160 19.47 -13.86 -15.97
C VAL A 160 18.21 -13.60 -15.15
N PHE A 161 17.66 -12.39 -15.25
CA PHE A 161 16.38 -12.03 -14.62
C PHE A 161 15.24 -12.82 -15.25
N VAL A 162 14.45 -13.48 -14.40
CA VAL A 162 13.25 -14.24 -14.75
C VAL A 162 12.12 -13.88 -13.78
N PRO A 163 10.85 -14.01 -14.17
CA PRO A 163 9.73 -13.81 -13.25
C PRO A 163 9.84 -14.70 -12.01
N ALA A 164 9.28 -14.24 -10.90
CA ALA A 164 9.31 -14.94 -9.63
C ALA A 164 7.90 -15.16 -9.09
N LYS A 165 7.79 -16.09 -8.15
CA LYS A 165 6.56 -16.32 -7.41
C LYS A 165 6.36 -15.24 -6.36
N SER A 166 5.11 -14.84 -6.13
CA SER A 166 4.78 -14.06 -4.93
C SER A 166 4.66 -15.01 -3.73
N VAL A 167 4.95 -14.51 -2.53
CA VAL A 167 5.08 -15.34 -1.34
C VAL A 167 4.36 -14.72 -0.14
N ILE A 168 3.94 -15.57 0.79
CA ILE A 168 3.58 -15.16 2.16
C ILE A 168 4.62 -15.77 3.10
N CYS A 169 5.22 -14.91 3.90
CA CYS A 169 6.27 -15.21 4.87
C CYS A 169 5.70 -15.08 6.29
N LEU A 170 6.01 -16.05 7.15
CA LEU A 170 5.54 -16.08 8.53
C LEU A 170 6.21 -15.03 9.40
N ASN A 171 5.43 -14.55 10.37
CA ASN A 171 5.94 -13.95 11.59
C ASN A 171 5.95 -14.99 12.72
N GLU A 172 7.13 -15.35 13.23
CA GLU A 172 7.22 -16.28 14.36
C GLU A 172 7.59 -15.49 15.62
N ASN A 173 6.59 -15.15 16.44
CA ASN A 173 6.74 -14.44 17.72
C ASN A 173 7.41 -13.06 17.57
N GLY A 174 6.92 -12.24 16.64
CA GLY A 174 7.43 -10.89 16.41
C GLY A 174 8.70 -10.80 15.58
N ILE A 175 9.07 -11.89 14.90
CA ILE A 175 10.18 -11.90 13.96
C ILE A 175 9.71 -12.51 12.64
N LEU A 176 9.56 -11.65 11.64
CA LEU A 176 9.36 -12.05 10.25
C LEU A 176 10.53 -12.91 9.74
N LYS A 177 10.23 -14.05 9.11
CA LYS A 177 11.21 -15.00 8.57
C LYS A 177 11.13 -15.07 7.05
N SER A 178 12.20 -15.53 6.39
CA SER A 178 12.16 -15.90 4.95
C SER A 178 11.44 -17.24 4.70
N LYS A 179 11.02 -17.94 5.76
CA LYS A 179 10.23 -19.16 5.68
C LYS A 179 8.86 -18.84 5.11
N LYS A 180 8.57 -19.42 3.96
CA LYS A 180 7.30 -19.25 3.25
C LYS A 180 6.26 -20.22 3.82
N ILE A 181 5.05 -19.74 4.06
CA ILE A 181 3.86 -20.59 4.28
C ILE A 181 3.06 -20.80 3.02
N TRP A 182 3.21 -19.88 2.07
CA TRP A 182 2.56 -19.98 0.79
C TRP A 182 3.38 -19.29 -0.30
N GLU A 183 3.25 -19.78 -1.52
CA GLU A 183 3.74 -19.11 -2.72
C GLU A 183 2.81 -19.44 -3.88
N THR A 184 2.81 -18.58 -4.89
CA THR A 184 2.02 -18.78 -6.10
C THR A 184 2.49 -20.02 -6.87
N ASP A 185 1.57 -20.73 -7.53
CA ASP A 185 1.94 -21.88 -8.37
C ASP A 185 2.76 -21.44 -9.60
N TYR A 186 2.54 -20.21 -10.07
CA TYR A 186 3.16 -19.63 -11.24
C TYR A 186 4.01 -18.41 -10.90
N SER A 187 5.00 -18.14 -11.75
CA SER A 187 5.82 -16.94 -11.68
C SER A 187 5.26 -15.86 -12.61
N PHE A 188 5.21 -14.62 -12.13
CA PHE A 188 4.77 -13.47 -12.89
C PHE A 188 5.51 -12.23 -12.42
N ASN A 189 5.39 -11.13 -13.16
CA ASN A 189 5.99 -9.86 -12.76
C ASN A 189 5.00 -9.15 -11.82
N ALA A 190 5.03 -9.52 -10.53
CA ALA A 190 4.13 -8.95 -9.54
C ALA A 190 4.56 -7.52 -9.17
N MET A 191 3.63 -6.57 -9.26
CA MET A 191 3.89 -5.16 -8.98
C MET A 191 3.05 -4.60 -7.83
N SER A 192 2.00 -5.30 -7.43
CA SER A 192 1.24 -4.95 -6.24
C SER A 192 0.66 -6.18 -5.56
N ILE A 193 0.56 -6.14 -4.25
CA ILE A 193 -0.01 -7.19 -3.42
C ILE A 193 -0.82 -6.58 -2.29
N LYS A 194 -2.01 -7.11 -2.01
CA LYS A 194 -2.87 -6.62 -0.92
C LYS A 194 -3.63 -7.75 -0.24
N PHE A 195 -3.68 -7.72 1.10
CA PHE A 195 -4.57 -8.54 1.91
C PHE A 195 -5.90 -7.82 2.14
N ALA A 196 -7.01 -8.55 2.02
CA ALA A 196 -8.34 -8.08 2.42
C ALA A 196 -9.31 -9.27 2.48
N ASP A 197 -10.36 -9.19 3.30
CA ASP A 197 -11.51 -10.10 3.18
C ASP A 197 -12.42 -9.61 2.04
N LEU A 198 -12.19 -10.09 0.81
CA LEU A 198 -12.90 -9.62 -0.39
C LEU A 198 -14.27 -10.25 -0.54
N ASN A 199 -14.37 -11.50 -0.10
CA ASN A 199 -15.60 -12.26 -0.20
C ASN A 199 -16.44 -12.17 1.10
N LEU A 200 -16.00 -11.46 2.13
CA LEU A 200 -16.69 -11.29 3.42
C LEU A 200 -17.00 -12.62 4.12
N ASP A 201 -16.10 -13.59 4.04
CA ASP A 201 -16.22 -14.90 4.72
C ASP A 201 -15.47 -14.97 6.05
N GLY A 202 -14.78 -13.89 6.44
CA GLY A 202 -14.00 -13.81 7.66
C GLY A 202 -12.58 -14.36 7.53
N LEU A 203 -12.09 -14.67 6.33
CA LEU A 203 -10.70 -15.04 6.08
C LEU A 203 -10.01 -13.95 5.25
N LEU A 204 -8.70 -13.82 5.45
CA LEU A 204 -7.90 -12.93 4.61
C LEU A 204 -7.70 -13.56 3.23
N ASP A 205 -8.09 -12.82 2.19
CA ASP A 205 -7.79 -13.12 0.80
C ASP A 205 -6.54 -12.35 0.35
N LEU A 206 -5.86 -12.85 -0.68
CA LEU A 206 -4.70 -12.20 -1.29
C LEU A 206 -5.03 -11.73 -2.71
N THR A 207 -4.84 -10.43 -2.95
CA THR A 207 -4.92 -9.84 -4.29
C THR A 207 -3.54 -9.52 -4.81
N ILE A 208 -3.29 -9.85 -6.07
CA ILE A 208 -2.04 -9.58 -6.76
C ILE A 208 -2.32 -8.85 -8.06
N GLY A 209 -1.64 -7.72 -8.25
CA GLY A 209 -1.55 -6.99 -9.50
C GLY A 209 -0.26 -7.34 -10.21
N HIS A 210 -0.36 -7.86 -11.42
CA HIS A 210 0.79 -8.40 -12.14
C HIS A 210 0.66 -8.25 -13.65
N SER A 211 1.80 -8.39 -14.33
CA SER A 211 1.81 -8.66 -15.76
C SER A 211 2.29 -10.09 -16.02
N PRO A 212 1.81 -10.73 -17.12
CA PRO A 212 2.24 -12.06 -17.51
C PRO A 212 3.76 -12.21 -17.51
N GLY A 213 4.25 -13.32 -16.96
CA GLY A 213 5.68 -13.59 -16.83
C GLY A 213 6.36 -14.01 -18.12
N HIS A 214 5.74 -14.86 -18.97
CA HIS A 214 6.39 -15.46 -20.15
C HIS A 214 5.46 -15.65 -21.38
N PRO A 215 5.93 -15.29 -22.59
CA PRO A 215 5.27 -15.62 -23.86
C PRO A 215 5.54 -17.08 -24.24
N GLY A 216 4.81 -18.04 -23.65
CA GLY A 216 4.98 -19.44 -24.01
C GLY A 216 4.33 -20.45 -23.08
N GLU A 217 4.08 -20.07 -21.82
CA GLU A 217 3.18 -20.85 -20.98
C GLU A 217 1.78 -20.74 -21.57
N LYS A 218 1.15 -21.90 -21.85
CA LYS A 218 -0.23 -21.95 -22.33
C LYS A 218 -1.06 -21.00 -21.48
N ARG A 219 -1.87 -20.16 -22.12
CA ARG A 219 -2.85 -19.25 -21.50
C ARG A 219 -3.76 -20.03 -20.54
N ILE A 220 -3.27 -20.29 -19.33
CA ILE A 220 -4.02 -20.86 -18.23
C ILE A 220 -4.74 -19.67 -17.56
N LYS A 221 -5.78 -19.97 -16.81
CA LYS A 221 -6.82 -19.08 -16.25
C LYS A 221 -6.33 -17.88 -15.40
N THR A 222 -5.03 -17.60 -15.36
CA THR A 222 -4.35 -16.62 -14.50
C THR A 222 -3.63 -15.50 -15.27
N ASN A 223 -3.82 -15.39 -16.59
CA ASN A 223 -3.21 -14.32 -17.44
C ASN A 223 -3.95 -12.97 -17.37
N GLU A 224 -4.69 -12.74 -16.30
CA GLU A 224 -5.44 -11.51 -16.08
C GLU A 224 -4.66 -10.61 -15.12
N ALA A 225 -4.65 -9.31 -15.40
CA ALA A 225 -3.81 -8.30 -14.75
C ALA A 225 -4.00 -8.21 -13.22
N ILE A 226 -5.14 -8.74 -12.73
CA ILE A 226 -5.46 -8.88 -11.31
C ILE A 226 -5.83 -10.34 -11.06
N SER A 227 -5.25 -10.92 -10.03
CA SER A 227 -5.58 -12.26 -9.53
C SER A 227 -5.86 -12.22 -8.03
N VAL A 228 -6.93 -12.88 -7.62
CA VAL A 228 -7.37 -13.01 -6.23
C VAL A 228 -7.35 -14.48 -5.86
N PHE A 229 -6.71 -14.76 -4.74
CA PHE A 229 -6.63 -16.06 -4.11
C PHE A 229 -7.42 -15.99 -2.81
N TYR A 230 -8.46 -16.82 -2.68
CA TYR A 230 -9.34 -16.77 -1.52
C TYR A 230 -8.72 -17.51 -0.34
N GLY A 231 -8.84 -16.92 0.85
CA GLY A 231 -8.60 -17.61 2.11
C GLY A 231 -9.54 -18.82 2.22
N LYS A 232 -9.07 -19.86 2.88
CA LYS A 232 -9.87 -21.07 3.12
C LYS A 232 -9.49 -21.73 4.43
N LEU A 233 -10.43 -22.53 4.94
CA LEU A 233 -10.16 -23.54 5.94
C LEU A 233 -9.87 -24.87 5.23
N ASP A 234 -8.82 -25.57 5.65
CA ASP A 234 -8.59 -26.94 5.23
C ASP A 234 -9.50 -27.93 5.99
N SER A 235 -9.35 -29.24 5.73
CA SER A 235 -10.14 -30.27 6.41
C SER A 235 -9.91 -30.36 7.92
N ASN A 236 -8.82 -29.78 8.42
CA ASN A 236 -8.47 -29.72 9.84
C ASN A 236 -8.89 -28.39 10.49
N ASN A 237 -9.52 -27.47 9.73
CA ASN A 237 -9.78 -26.08 10.09
C ASN A 237 -8.51 -25.25 10.32
N GLU A 238 -7.40 -25.63 9.70
CA GLU A 238 -6.23 -24.78 9.58
C GLU A 238 -6.47 -23.76 8.47
N ILE A 239 -6.04 -22.52 8.70
CA ILE A 239 -6.20 -21.44 7.74
C ILE A 239 -5.12 -21.53 6.69
N GLY A 240 -5.53 -21.40 5.43
CA GLY A 240 -4.65 -21.33 4.29
C GLY A 240 -5.29 -20.51 3.18
N ILE A 241 -4.70 -20.57 2.00
CA ILE A 241 -5.18 -19.85 0.82
C ILE A 241 -5.24 -20.81 -0.36
N ASP A 242 -6.23 -20.63 -1.21
CA ASP A 242 -6.31 -21.40 -2.44
C ASP A 242 -5.10 -21.09 -3.32
N THR A 243 -4.45 -22.12 -3.86
CA THR A 243 -3.37 -21.92 -4.84
C THR A 243 -3.94 -21.60 -6.21
N ASN A 244 -5.20 -21.94 -6.44
CA ASN A 244 -5.92 -21.55 -7.65
C ASN A 244 -6.45 -20.13 -7.51
N VAL A 245 -6.42 -19.42 -8.64
CA VAL A 245 -7.04 -18.10 -8.75
C VAL A 245 -8.56 -18.26 -8.67
N GLY A 246 -9.14 -17.77 -7.58
CA GLY A 246 -10.59 -17.80 -7.33
C GLY A 246 -11.33 -16.68 -8.07
N TRP A 247 -10.67 -15.54 -8.27
CA TRP A 247 -11.19 -14.44 -9.06
C TRP A 247 -10.07 -13.72 -9.80
N SER A 248 -10.40 -13.17 -10.97
CA SER A 248 -9.45 -12.44 -11.80
C SER A 248 -10.15 -11.37 -12.64
N PHE A 249 -9.39 -10.37 -13.05
CA PHE A 249 -9.83 -9.33 -13.99
C PHE A 249 -8.71 -8.90 -14.95
N GLY A 250 -9.00 -8.92 -16.26
CA GLY A 250 -8.08 -8.49 -17.31
C GLY A 250 -8.57 -7.27 -18.08
N PHE A 251 -7.62 -6.51 -18.63
CA PHE A 251 -7.89 -5.29 -19.42
C PHE A 251 -7.69 -5.53 -20.94
N GLY A 252 -7.85 -6.78 -21.40
CA GLY A 252 -7.65 -7.16 -22.80
C GLY A 252 -6.26 -7.74 -23.08
N SER A 253 -5.80 -7.65 -24.34
CA SER A 253 -4.57 -8.29 -24.84
C SER A 253 -3.28 -7.47 -24.66
N SER A 254 -3.34 -6.34 -23.95
CA SER A 254 -2.18 -5.46 -23.73
C SER A 254 -1.57 -5.74 -22.36
N LEU A 255 -0.24 -5.88 -22.30
CA LEU A 255 0.50 -6.00 -21.05
C LEU A 255 0.34 -4.69 -20.27
N ALA A 256 -0.02 -4.80 -19.01
CA ALA A 256 -0.29 -3.67 -18.13
C ALA A 256 0.56 -3.81 -16.88
N ALA A 257 1.29 -2.75 -16.51
CA ALA A 257 1.79 -2.61 -15.15
C ALA A 257 0.65 -2.17 -14.23
N VAL A 258 0.47 -2.87 -13.11
CA VAL A 258 -0.71 -2.72 -12.25
C VAL A 258 -0.28 -2.32 -10.84
N THR A 259 -0.80 -1.20 -10.38
CA THR A 259 -0.80 -0.81 -8.96
C THR A 259 -2.22 -0.94 -8.42
N LEU A 260 -2.34 -1.49 -7.20
CA LEU A 260 -3.63 -1.84 -6.59
C LEU A 260 -3.81 -1.21 -5.21
N ASN A 261 -5.04 -0.78 -4.96
CA ASN A 261 -5.56 -0.52 -3.63
C ASN A 261 -6.97 -1.15 -3.53
N ILE A 262 -7.37 -1.52 -2.33
CA ILE A 262 -8.67 -2.14 -2.05
C ILE A 262 -9.40 -1.21 -1.10
N GLY A 263 -10.66 -0.92 -1.40
CA GLY A 263 -11.48 -0.08 -0.55
C GLY A 263 -12.93 -0.53 -0.54
N LEU A 264 -13.69 0.05 0.38
CA LEU A 264 -15.14 -0.06 0.39
C LEU A 264 -15.72 1.18 -0.27
N LEU A 265 -16.66 0.99 -1.20
CA LEU A 265 -17.37 2.10 -1.78
C LEU A 265 -18.29 2.80 -0.76
N ARG A 266 -18.73 2.08 0.27
CA ARG A 266 -19.60 2.58 1.33
C ARG A 266 -18.92 2.51 2.68
N GLU A 267 -18.83 3.65 3.36
CA GLU A 267 -18.04 3.85 4.59
C GLU A 267 -18.85 4.58 5.70
N GLY A 268 -20.12 4.20 5.89
CA GLY A 268 -21.00 4.85 6.87
C GLY A 268 -20.92 4.28 8.29
N GLU A 269 -21.31 5.08 9.30
CA GLU A 269 -21.54 4.54 10.65
C GLU A 269 -22.59 3.41 10.61
N ASN A 270 -22.26 2.26 11.20
CA ASN A 270 -23.07 1.05 11.18
C ASN A 270 -23.33 0.47 9.77
N SER A 271 -22.60 0.89 8.73
CA SER A 271 -22.67 0.21 7.44
C SER A 271 -22.02 -1.16 7.56
N VAL A 272 -22.82 -2.22 7.39
CA VAL A 272 -22.29 -3.58 7.21
C VAL A 272 -21.80 -3.68 5.77
N PRO A 273 -20.49 -3.88 5.53
CA PRO A 273 -19.97 -4.00 4.18
C PRO A 273 -20.69 -5.12 3.42
N ASN A 274 -21.06 -4.87 2.17
CA ASN A 274 -21.55 -5.90 1.26
C ASN A 274 -20.45 -6.27 0.27
N LYS A 275 -20.40 -7.52 -0.21
CA LYS A 275 -19.45 -7.95 -1.26
C LYS A 275 -19.49 -7.06 -2.51
N LYS A 276 -20.65 -6.44 -2.80
CA LYS A 276 -20.82 -5.48 -3.91
C LYS A 276 -20.19 -4.11 -3.67
N ASP A 277 -19.95 -3.76 -2.41
CA ASP A 277 -19.32 -2.50 -2.01
C ASP A 277 -17.78 -2.61 -2.07
N VAL A 278 -17.22 -3.83 -2.12
CA VAL A 278 -15.78 -4.03 -2.28
C VAL A 278 -15.35 -3.62 -3.69
N ILE A 279 -14.43 -2.67 -3.75
CA ILE A 279 -13.88 -2.13 -5.01
C ILE A 279 -12.36 -2.32 -5.06
N PHE A 280 -11.88 -2.62 -6.26
CA PHE A 280 -10.48 -2.45 -6.61
C PHE A 280 -10.29 -1.07 -7.21
N LEU A 281 -9.31 -0.36 -6.69
CA LEU A 281 -8.76 0.84 -7.29
C LEU A 281 -7.49 0.41 -8.01
N VAL A 282 -7.47 0.62 -9.32
CA VAL A 282 -6.47 0.01 -10.20
C VAL A 282 -5.86 1.08 -11.08
N GLY A 283 -4.56 1.31 -10.92
CA GLY A 283 -3.78 2.09 -11.87
C GLY A 283 -3.12 1.17 -12.88
N ILE A 284 -3.28 1.49 -14.17
CA ILE A 284 -2.65 0.76 -15.25
C ILE A 284 -1.66 1.65 -15.96
N GLN A 285 -0.51 1.08 -16.27
CA GLN A 285 0.38 1.61 -17.29
C GLN A 285 0.49 0.58 -18.42
N GLY A 286 -0.04 0.91 -19.59
CA GLY A 286 0.08 0.04 -20.77
C GLY A 286 1.54 -0.07 -21.22
N VAL A 287 2.01 -1.30 -21.44
CA VAL A 287 3.36 -1.59 -21.94
C VAL A 287 3.24 -2.21 -23.33
N LYS A 288 3.99 -1.68 -24.31
CA LYS A 288 4.04 -2.23 -25.66
C LYS A 288 5.00 -3.42 -25.71
N GLU A 289 4.44 -4.61 -25.91
CA GLU A 289 5.13 -5.90 -26.19
C GLU A 289 6.13 -6.41 -25.11
N ASP A 290 6.31 -7.74 -25.07
CA ASP A 290 6.95 -8.50 -23.98
C ASP A 290 8.43 -8.13 -23.69
N GLU A 291 9.18 -7.59 -24.65
CA GLU A 291 10.61 -7.25 -24.46
C GLU A 291 10.86 -5.99 -23.60
N GLU A 292 9.86 -5.12 -23.42
CA GLU A 292 10.01 -3.83 -22.70
C GLU A 292 9.78 -3.95 -21.18
N ALA A 293 9.10 -5.00 -20.69
CA ALA A 293 8.97 -5.25 -19.25
C ALA A 293 10.35 -5.47 -18.59
N PHE A 294 11.29 -6.07 -19.33
CA PHE A 294 12.70 -6.21 -18.92
C PHE A 294 13.45 -4.88 -18.96
N LYS A 295 13.11 -3.94 -19.86
CA LYS A 295 13.68 -2.58 -19.86
C LYS A 295 13.17 -1.73 -18.69
N LEU A 296 11.98 -2.02 -18.15
CA LEU A 296 11.45 -1.41 -16.92
C LEU A 296 12.38 -1.66 -15.71
N VAL A 297 13.03 -2.82 -15.67
CA VAL A 297 13.93 -3.24 -14.58
C VAL A 297 15.40 -2.92 -14.90
N ASN A 298 15.82 -3.02 -16.17
CA ASN A 298 17.23 -2.88 -16.57
C ASN A 298 17.67 -1.50 -17.05
N SER A 299 16.76 -0.60 -17.43
CA SER A 299 17.16 0.71 -17.91
C SER A 299 16.98 1.76 -16.82
N HIS A 300 18.08 2.42 -16.44
CA HIS A 300 18.11 3.71 -15.71
C HIS A 300 17.37 4.85 -16.45
N ARG A 301 16.46 4.51 -17.37
CA ARG A 301 15.54 5.40 -18.04
C ARG A 301 14.16 4.96 -17.63
N MET A 302 13.56 5.73 -16.73
CA MET A 302 12.11 5.86 -16.69
C MET A 302 11.59 5.84 -18.11
N LEU A 303 10.65 4.95 -18.43
CA LEU A 303 10.04 4.79 -19.75
C LEU A 303 9.92 6.16 -20.43
N ASN A 304 10.73 6.39 -21.47
CA ASN A 304 10.56 7.51 -22.37
C ASN A 304 9.16 7.35 -22.98
N SER A 305 8.42 8.46 -22.99
CA SER A 305 6.99 8.62 -23.25
C SER A 305 6.46 8.17 -24.63
N SER A 306 7.14 7.27 -25.34
CA SER A 306 6.77 6.80 -26.68
C SER A 306 6.21 5.37 -26.73
N ASN A 307 6.30 4.59 -25.63
CA ASN A 307 6.00 3.15 -25.64
C ASN A 307 4.78 2.72 -24.80
N CYS A 308 4.05 3.65 -24.17
CA CYS A 308 2.88 3.35 -23.37
C CYS A 308 1.59 3.83 -24.06
N PHE A 309 0.57 2.97 -24.13
CA PHE A 309 -0.78 3.36 -24.51
C PHE A 309 -1.67 3.40 -23.26
N GLY A 310 -2.15 4.58 -22.90
CA GLY A 310 -3.11 4.80 -21.80
C GLY A 310 -2.51 4.59 -20.41
N GLU A 311 -2.69 5.58 -19.52
CA GLU A 311 -2.31 5.51 -18.11
C GLU A 311 -3.54 5.74 -17.24
N ASP A 312 -4.55 4.92 -17.49
CA ASP A 312 -5.86 5.09 -16.91
C ASP A 312 -5.97 4.42 -15.53
N PHE A 313 -6.73 5.05 -14.65
CA PHE A 313 -7.27 4.42 -13.46
C PHE A 313 -8.64 3.86 -13.71
N TYR A 314 -8.92 2.80 -12.96
CA TYR A 314 -10.19 2.13 -12.94
C TYR A 314 -10.63 1.95 -11.49
N VAL A 315 -11.89 2.24 -11.23
CA VAL A 315 -12.59 1.70 -10.07
C VAL A 315 -13.40 0.51 -10.56
N ILE A 316 -13.12 -0.66 -10.00
CA ILE A 316 -13.71 -1.93 -10.43
C ILE A 316 -14.46 -2.54 -9.26
N GLY A 317 -15.75 -2.83 -9.45
CA GLY A 317 -16.49 -3.64 -8.50
C GLY A 317 -15.97 -5.06 -8.50
N CYS A 318 -15.51 -5.55 -7.34
CA CYS A 318 -14.95 -6.89 -7.19
C CYS A 318 -15.99 -7.95 -7.60
N GLN A 319 -17.13 -8.00 -6.91
CA GLN A 319 -18.15 -9.01 -7.17
C GLN A 319 -18.78 -8.92 -8.56
N GLU A 320 -18.98 -7.70 -9.07
CA GLU A 320 -19.67 -7.47 -10.35
C GLU A 320 -18.74 -7.55 -11.56
N LYS A 321 -17.41 -7.60 -11.35
CA LYS A 321 -16.40 -7.52 -12.42
C LYS A 321 -16.69 -6.38 -13.40
N LYS A 322 -17.11 -5.23 -12.86
CA LYS A 322 -17.56 -4.08 -13.65
C LYS A 322 -16.72 -2.86 -13.33
N ILE A 323 -16.27 -2.16 -14.37
CA ILE A 323 -15.68 -0.84 -14.23
C ILE A 323 -16.80 0.15 -13.86
N TYR A 324 -16.74 0.69 -12.64
CA TYR A 324 -17.64 1.73 -12.14
C TYR A 324 -17.19 3.12 -12.53
N TRP A 325 -15.89 3.31 -12.71
CA TRP A 325 -15.33 4.58 -13.10
C TRP A 325 -13.96 4.39 -13.73
N LYS A 326 -13.61 5.31 -14.62
CA LYS A 326 -12.32 5.37 -15.29
C LYS A 326 -11.87 6.84 -15.38
N THR A 327 -10.58 7.11 -15.17
CA THR A 327 -10.02 8.43 -15.51
C THR A 327 -9.80 8.56 -17.01
N ASP A 328 -9.95 9.77 -17.54
CA ASP A 328 -9.34 10.14 -18.81
C ASP A 328 -8.08 10.99 -18.50
N VAL A 329 -6.93 10.34 -18.38
CA VAL A 329 -5.68 11.04 -18.02
C VAL A 329 -5.20 11.99 -19.11
N THR A 330 -5.53 11.70 -20.36
CA THR A 330 -5.28 12.59 -21.51
C THR A 330 -5.99 13.93 -21.30
N ASP A 331 -7.27 13.89 -20.91
CA ASP A 331 -8.04 15.10 -20.61
C ASP A 331 -7.49 15.88 -19.41
N MET A 332 -6.81 15.18 -18.48
CA MET A 332 -6.18 15.80 -17.30
C MET A 332 -4.79 16.40 -17.61
N ASN A 333 -4.20 16.12 -18.79
CA ASN A 333 -2.86 16.51 -19.22
C ASN A 333 -1.77 16.10 -18.20
N VAL A 334 -1.84 14.86 -17.71
CA VAL A 334 -0.92 14.30 -16.71
C VAL A 334 -0.55 12.84 -17.03
N ASN A 335 0.58 12.40 -16.50
CA ASN A 335 1.18 11.09 -16.82
C ASN A 335 1.77 10.44 -15.55
N LYS A 336 1.85 9.10 -15.57
CA LYS A 336 2.38 8.18 -14.55
C LYS A 336 1.78 8.39 -13.18
N PRO A 337 0.59 7.86 -12.94
CA PRO A 337 -0.13 8.28 -11.77
C PRO A 337 0.02 7.34 -10.56
N SER A 338 -0.12 7.90 -9.37
CA SER A 338 -0.23 7.25 -8.07
C SER A 338 -1.58 7.59 -7.44
N PHE A 339 -2.10 6.75 -6.55
CA PHE A 339 -3.41 6.97 -5.95
C PHE A 339 -3.52 6.36 -4.56
N SER A 340 -4.49 6.87 -3.80
CA SER A 340 -4.92 6.29 -2.53
C SER A 340 -6.43 6.47 -2.36
N SER A 341 -7.07 5.49 -1.72
CA SER A 341 -8.39 5.73 -1.12
C SER A 341 -8.25 6.78 -0.03
N MET A 342 -9.21 7.71 0.05
CA MET A 342 -9.34 8.67 1.14
C MET A 342 -10.33 8.26 2.22
N GLY A 343 -11.05 7.18 1.94
CA GLY A 343 -12.29 6.89 2.62
C GLY A 343 -13.27 8.04 2.52
N ASP A 344 -14.32 8.02 3.33
CA ASP A 344 -15.36 9.04 3.32
C ASP A 344 -14.84 10.33 3.99
N LEU A 345 -14.36 11.29 3.19
CA LEU A 345 -13.81 12.57 3.63
C LEU A 345 -14.91 13.54 4.03
N ASN A 346 -16.06 13.46 3.35
CA ASN A 346 -17.14 14.43 3.50
C ASN A 346 -18.31 13.91 4.38
N ASN A 347 -18.19 12.69 4.91
CA ASN A 347 -19.19 11.95 5.69
C ASN A 347 -20.52 11.74 4.95
N ASP A 348 -20.49 11.50 3.63
CA ASP A 348 -21.67 11.22 2.81
C ASP A 348 -22.00 9.72 2.66
N GLY A 349 -21.19 8.88 3.28
CA GLY A 349 -21.27 7.43 3.26
C GLY A 349 -20.55 6.76 2.11
N TYR A 350 -19.84 7.51 1.24
CA TYR A 350 -19.07 6.97 0.13
C TYR A 350 -17.58 7.25 0.26
N ALA A 351 -16.74 6.30 -0.16
CA ALA A 351 -15.30 6.53 -0.17
C ALA A 351 -14.90 7.53 -1.26
N ASP A 352 -14.01 8.45 -0.89
CA ASP A 352 -13.39 9.44 -1.76
C ASP A 352 -11.99 8.98 -2.20
N LEU A 353 -11.46 9.59 -3.26
CA LEU A 353 -10.18 9.21 -3.86
C LEU A 353 -9.25 10.41 -4.04
N VAL A 354 -7.95 10.16 -3.92
CA VAL A 354 -6.92 11.11 -4.33
C VAL A 354 -6.02 10.47 -5.38
N LEU A 355 -5.80 11.20 -6.47
CA LEU A 355 -4.91 10.83 -7.56
C LEU A 355 -3.78 11.84 -7.68
N GLY A 356 -2.57 11.37 -7.93
CA GLY A 356 -1.36 12.15 -8.07
C GLY A 356 -0.58 11.65 -9.27
N PHE A 357 0.29 12.49 -9.78
CA PHE A 357 0.90 12.25 -11.08
C PHE A 357 2.38 12.59 -11.09
N PHE A 358 3.15 11.83 -11.83
CA PHE A 358 4.59 12.03 -11.92
C PHE A 358 4.94 13.32 -12.66
N LYS A 359 4.26 13.61 -13.78
CA LYS A 359 4.48 14.86 -14.54
C LYS A 359 3.28 15.21 -15.43
N MET A 360 3.28 16.41 -16.00
CA MET A 360 2.38 16.78 -17.11
C MET A 360 2.76 16.02 -18.40
N GLU A 361 1.82 15.76 -19.32
CA GLU A 361 2.10 14.96 -20.53
C GLU A 361 3.21 15.57 -21.39
N GLU A 362 3.11 16.88 -21.67
CA GLU A 362 4.12 17.64 -22.44
C GLU A 362 5.17 18.32 -21.55
N GLY A 363 5.12 18.09 -20.23
CA GLY A 363 6.00 18.73 -19.26
C GLY A 363 7.35 18.03 -19.09
N ASN A 364 8.36 18.82 -18.73
CA ASN A 364 9.62 18.35 -18.18
C ASN A 364 9.41 17.83 -16.74
N LEU A 365 10.36 17.03 -16.24
CA LEU A 365 10.35 16.53 -14.86
C LEU A 365 10.28 17.67 -13.81
N ASN A 366 10.75 18.86 -14.15
CA ASN A 366 10.78 20.00 -13.23
C ASN A 366 9.46 20.78 -13.16
N ASP A 367 8.57 20.58 -14.13
CA ASP A 367 7.31 21.34 -14.24
C ASP A 367 6.30 20.88 -13.19
N GLY A 368 6.46 19.61 -12.79
CA GLY A 368 5.65 18.94 -11.79
C GLY A 368 4.22 18.64 -12.21
N ALA A 369 3.52 17.83 -11.42
CA ALA A 369 2.13 17.48 -11.70
C ALA A 369 1.21 17.87 -10.55
N PRO A 370 -0.06 18.21 -10.85
CA PRO A 370 -1.07 18.38 -9.82
C PRO A 370 -1.50 17.04 -9.22
N PHE A 371 -2.10 17.09 -8.04
CA PHE A 371 -2.97 16.03 -7.54
C PHE A 371 -4.43 16.45 -7.62
N PHE A 372 -5.32 15.48 -7.59
CA PHE A 372 -6.75 15.62 -7.78
C PHE A 372 -7.49 14.88 -6.68
N ILE A 373 -8.60 15.44 -6.23
CA ILE A 373 -9.51 14.80 -5.27
C ILE A 373 -10.84 14.53 -5.97
N PHE A 374 -11.37 13.34 -5.76
CA PHE A 374 -12.65 12.89 -6.26
C PHE A 374 -13.55 12.50 -5.10
N GLU A 375 -14.72 13.12 -5.01
CA GLU A 375 -15.75 12.66 -4.08
C GLU A 375 -16.47 11.44 -4.66
N GLY A 376 -16.65 10.42 -3.83
CA GLY A 376 -17.56 9.31 -4.07
C GLY A 376 -19.00 9.80 -4.08
N LYS A 377 -19.88 9.10 -4.81
CA LYS A 377 -21.31 9.41 -4.85
C LYS A 377 -22.13 8.18 -5.24
N PRO A 378 -23.46 8.19 -4.98
CA PRO A 378 -24.35 7.26 -5.65
C PRO A 378 -24.16 7.34 -7.17
N GLY A 379 -24.18 6.19 -7.84
CA GLY A 379 -24.04 6.15 -9.30
C GLY A 379 -25.10 7.00 -9.98
N ASP A 380 -24.68 7.89 -10.89
CA ASP A 380 -25.61 8.69 -11.68
C ASP A 380 -26.20 7.90 -12.87
N ALA A 381 -27.04 8.55 -13.69
CA ALA A 381 -27.69 7.92 -14.84
C ALA A 381 -26.71 7.35 -15.88
N ASN A 382 -25.46 7.81 -15.89
CA ASN A 382 -24.37 7.31 -16.74
C ASN A 382 -23.49 6.28 -16.01
N GLY A 383 -23.81 5.96 -14.76
CA GLY A 383 -23.09 5.01 -13.92
C GLY A 383 -21.82 5.57 -13.27
N SER A 384 -21.53 6.87 -13.42
CA SER A 384 -20.33 7.47 -12.80
C SER A 384 -20.52 7.56 -11.28
N ARG A 385 -19.54 7.06 -10.54
CA ARG A 385 -19.55 7.02 -9.07
C ARG A 385 -18.60 8.01 -8.40
N PHE A 386 -17.87 8.81 -9.19
CA PHE A 386 -16.89 9.75 -8.67
C PHE A 386 -17.01 11.10 -9.37
N LYS A 387 -16.78 12.18 -8.63
CA LYS A 387 -16.77 13.55 -9.13
C LYS A 387 -15.50 14.27 -8.70
N GLN A 388 -14.75 14.80 -9.65
CA GLN A 388 -13.60 15.65 -9.32
C GLN A 388 -14.09 16.92 -8.60
N ILE A 389 -13.52 17.20 -7.44
CA ILE A 389 -13.84 18.37 -6.63
C ILE A 389 -12.66 19.31 -6.42
N TYR A 390 -11.44 18.82 -6.66
CA TYR A 390 -10.24 19.60 -6.45
C TYR A 390 -9.15 19.21 -7.44
N ARG A 391 -8.36 20.22 -7.83
CA ARG A 391 -7.09 20.09 -8.56
C ARG A 391 -6.09 21.04 -7.91
N SER A 392 -4.94 20.54 -7.51
CA SER A 392 -3.87 21.37 -6.96
C SER A 392 -3.17 22.17 -8.05
N LYS A 393 -2.32 23.12 -7.64
CA LYS A 393 -1.28 23.62 -8.54
C LYS A 393 -0.25 22.51 -8.76
N ALA A 394 0.46 22.55 -9.89
CA ALA A 394 1.58 21.64 -10.14
C ALA A 394 2.72 21.94 -9.17
N HIS A 395 3.22 20.91 -8.49
CA HIS A 395 4.26 21.01 -7.46
C HIS A 395 5.26 19.87 -7.61
N GLY A 396 6.26 20.01 -8.50
CA GLY A 396 7.25 18.95 -8.71
C GLY A 396 6.66 17.58 -9.10
N VAL A 397 7.50 16.56 -9.15
CA VAL A 397 7.13 15.20 -9.53
C VAL A 397 6.41 14.51 -8.36
N ASN A 398 5.11 14.20 -8.47
CA ASN A 398 4.48 13.41 -7.40
C ASN A 398 4.94 11.96 -7.52
N GLN A 399 5.38 11.40 -6.39
CA GLN A 399 5.84 10.02 -6.36
C GLN A 399 4.86 9.13 -5.61
N GLU A 400 4.28 9.62 -4.50
CA GLU A 400 3.21 8.94 -3.77
C GLU A 400 2.29 9.94 -3.02
N ILE A 401 1.04 9.54 -2.76
CA ILE A 401 0.07 10.30 -1.97
C ILE A 401 -0.41 9.47 -0.79
N PHE A 402 -0.40 10.08 0.39
CA PHE A 402 -0.94 9.53 1.64
C PHE A 402 -1.83 10.56 2.36
N LEU A 403 -2.46 10.11 3.44
CA LEU A 403 -3.39 10.91 4.23
C LEU A 403 -2.94 10.88 5.69
N GLY A 404 -3.05 12.02 6.37
CA GLY A 404 -2.53 12.21 7.73
C GLY A 404 -3.20 13.40 8.44
N TYR A 405 -2.56 13.96 9.48
CA TYR A 405 -3.09 15.09 10.27
C TYR A 405 -2.05 16.18 10.59
N ALA A 406 -2.39 17.48 10.44
CA ALA A 406 -1.44 18.59 10.54
C ALA A 406 -1.70 19.65 11.64
N ARG A 407 -0.66 20.49 11.80
CA ARG A 407 -0.30 21.29 12.98
C ARG A 407 -1.16 22.52 13.35
N LYS A 408 -1.97 23.12 12.48
CA LYS A 408 -2.40 24.54 12.70
C LYS A 408 -3.75 24.77 13.41
N TYR A 409 -4.40 23.75 13.97
CA TYR A 409 -5.71 23.94 14.63
C TYR A 409 -5.64 24.27 16.12
N THR A 410 -4.49 24.64 16.64
CA THR A 410 -4.23 24.80 18.08
C THR A 410 -4.98 25.92 18.81
N LYS A 411 -5.80 26.73 18.11
CA LYS A 411 -6.68 27.70 18.79
C LYS A 411 -8.01 27.18 19.31
N VAL A 412 -8.34 25.90 19.10
CA VAL A 412 -9.59 25.33 19.67
C VAL A 412 -9.28 24.06 20.47
N LYS A 413 -9.38 24.19 21.80
CA LYS A 413 -9.33 23.15 22.83
C LYS A 413 -10.58 22.25 22.84
N SER A 414 -11.09 21.84 21.67
CA SER A 414 -12.20 20.88 21.61
C SER A 414 -11.83 19.71 20.70
N ASN A 415 -11.67 18.53 21.32
CA ASN A 415 -11.81 17.18 20.78
C ASN A 415 -11.77 17.06 19.24
N LYS A 416 -10.57 16.86 18.68
CA LYS A 416 -10.35 16.72 17.22
C LYS A 416 -10.10 15.28 16.75
N ILE A 417 -10.13 14.37 17.71
CA ILE A 417 -10.18 12.94 17.50
C ILE A 417 -11.62 12.55 17.79
N GLU A 418 -12.26 11.90 16.83
CA GLU A 418 -13.56 11.29 17.01
C GLU A 418 -13.34 9.83 17.44
N GLN A 419 -14.06 9.42 18.48
CA GLN A 419 -14.14 8.01 18.85
C GLN A 419 -15.35 7.43 18.13
N ARG A 420 -15.12 6.50 17.21
CA ARG A 420 -16.17 5.79 16.48
C ARG A 420 -16.34 4.39 17.02
N ARG A 421 -17.53 3.83 16.76
CA ARG A 421 -17.88 2.46 17.11
C ARG A 421 -18.34 1.74 15.85
N PHE A 422 -17.75 0.58 15.62
CA PHE A 422 -18.17 -0.35 14.59
C PHE A 422 -18.68 -1.62 15.26
N THR A 423 -19.83 -2.13 14.81
CA THR A 423 -20.39 -3.38 15.31
C THR A 423 -20.86 -4.23 14.14
N GLN A 424 -20.42 -5.48 14.08
CA GLN A 424 -20.82 -6.43 13.06
C GLN A 424 -20.99 -7.83 13.65
N VAL A 425 -22.01 -8.55 13.16
CA VAL A 425 -22.22 -9.96 13.49
C VAL A 425 -21.61 -10.81 12.40
N PHE A 426 -20.72 -11.71 12.78
CA PHE A 426 -20.06 -12.65 11.89
C PHE A 426 -20.69 -14.03 12.02
N SER A 427 -20.78 -14.76 10.91
CA SER A 427 -21.15 -16.18 10.92
C SER A 427 -20.10 -16.99 11.70
N PRO A 428 -20.42 -18.23 12.15
CA PRO A 428 -19.46 -19.06 12.86
C PRO A 428 -18.17 -19.27 12.08
N ASN A 429 -17.12 -18.55 12.46
CA ASN A 429 -15.74 -18.69 12.01
C ASN A 429 -14.84 -17.77 12.87
N ARG A 430 -13.59 -17.56 12.46
CA ARG A 430 -12.74 -16.47 12.94
C ARG A 430 -13.17 -15.15 12.28
N PRO A 431 -13.52 -14.09 13.04
CA PRO A 431 -13.89 -12.81 12.46
C PRO A 431 -12.67 -12.00 12.02
N VAL A 432 -12.69 -11.57 10.77
CA VAL A 432 -11.83 -10.51 10.22
C VAL A 432 -12.69 -9.25 10.07
N VAL A 433 -12.30 -8.19 10.76
CA VAL A 433 -13.03 -6.92 10.79
C VAL A 433 -12.28 -5.90 9.95
N THR A 434 -12.81 -5.59 8.77
CA THR A 434 -12.36 -4.45 7.97
C THR A 434 -13.04 -3.19 8.48
N LEU A 435 -12.29 -2.27 9.07
CA LEU A 435 -12.86 -1.01 9.54
C LEU A 435 -13.22 -0.10 8.35
N PRO A 436 -14.39 0.57 8.38
CA PRO A 436 -14.87 1.36 7.26
C PRO A 436 -14.14 2.70 7.10
N CYS A 437 -13.06 2.98 7.83
CA CYS A 437 -12.34 4.24 7.71
C CYS A 437 -10.86 4.00 7.39
N ASN A 438 -10.36 4.65 6.34
CA ASN A 438 -8.97 4.47 5.91
C ASN A 438 -7.93 5.19 6.79
N VAL A 439 -8.34 5.89 7.86
CA VAL A 439 -7.44 6.49 8.84
C VAL A 439 -7.91 6.15 10.24
N VAL A 440 -7.44 5.02 10.74
CA VAL A 440 -7.54 4.66 12.15
C VAL A 440 -6.30 5.17 12.85
N LEU A 441 -6.45 5.87 13.97
CA LEU A 441 -5.35 6.38 14.79
C LEU A 441 -4.95 5.37 15.87
N SER A 442 -5.94 4.68 16.43
CA SER A 442 -5.75 3.63 17.43
C SER A 442 -7.05 2.86 17.64
N ILE A 443 -6.90 1.60 18.06
CA ILE A 443 -8.00 0.78 18.58
C ILE A 443 -8.09 1.03 20.09
N ASP A 444 -9.20 1.59 20.56
CA ASP A 444 -9.43 1.86 21.99
C ASP A 444 -9.94 0.60 22.71
N SER A 445 -10.81 -0.17 22.07
CA SER A 445 -11.29 -1.44 22.63
C SER A 445 -11.87 -2.36 21.58
N VAL A 446 -11.76 -3.66 21.82
CA VAL A 446 -12.44 -4.72 21.06
C VAL A 446 -13.28 -5.52 22.03
N LYS A 447 -14.54 -5.79 21.68
CA LYS A 447 -15.42 -6.70 22.41
C LYS A 447 -15.96 -7.77 21.49
N VAL A 448 -16.11 -8.97 22.02
CA VAL A 448 -16.81 -10.08 21.38
C VAL A 448 -17.95 -10.51 22.29
N ASP A 449 -19.17 -10.54 21.77
CA ASP A 449 -20.40 -10.81 22.54
C ASP A 449 -20.46 -9.98 23.85
N LYS A 450 -20.09 -8.69 23.73
CA LYS A 450 -20.01 -7.70 24.83
C LYS A 450 -18.91 -7.96 25.87
N VAL A 451 -18.05 -8.95 25.67
CA VAL A 451 -16.89 -9.24 26.52
C VAL A 451 -15.64 -8.55 25.97
N MET A 452 -15.00 -7.72 26.80
CA MET A 452 -13.75 -7.03 26.47
C MET A 452 -12.63 -8.03 26.16
N GLN A 453 -11.93 -7.79 25.05
CA GLN A 453 -10.76 -8.56 24.64
C GLN A 453 -9.48 -7.87 25.10
N ASN A 454 -8.49 -8.67 25.49
CA ASN A 454 -7.14 -8.17 25.80
C ASN A 454 -6.37 -7.86 24.49
N TYR A 455 -5.32 -7.04 24.58
CA TYR A 455 -4.52 -6.63 23.41
C TYR A 455 -3.99 -7.81 22.57
N GLY A 456 -3.47 -8.86 23.23
CA GLY A 456 -2.98 -10.07 22.54
C GLY A 456 -4.06 -11.03 22.03
N ALA A 457 -5.36 -10.66 22.11
CA ALA A 457 -6.45 -11.47 21.58
C ALA A 457 -6.80 -11.13 20.13
N TYR A 458 -6.14 -10.13 19.55
CA TYR A 458 -6.31 -9.74 18.15
C TYR A 458 -5.00 -9.18 17.59
N SER A 459 -4.94 -9.12 16.26
CA SER A 459 -3.92 -8.41 15.49
C SER A 459 -4.56 -7.22 14.78
N TRP A 460 -3.79 -6.16 14.54
CA TRP A 460 -4.26 -4.97 13.84
C TRP A 460 -3.19 -4.48 12.86
N SER A 461 -3.59 -4.34 11.59
CA SER A 461 -2.73 -3.81 10.53
C SER A 461 -3.26 -2.45 10.05
N TYR A 462 -2.47 -1.39 10.25
CA TYR A 462 -2.77 -0.07 9.68
C TYR A 462 -2.64 -0.06 8.16
N ALA A 463 -1.92 -1.02 7.58
CA ALA A 463 -1.76 -1.13 6.14
C ALA A 463 -3.05 -1.54 5.42
N THR A 464 -3.79 -2.48 6.02
CA THR A 464 -5.02 -3.05 5.45
C THR A 464 -6.28 -2.51 6.12
N ASN A 465 -6.16 -1.80 7.25
CA ASN A 465 -7.26 -1.43 8.14
C ASN A 465 -8.09 -2.64 8.59
N VAL A 466 -7.42 -3.77 8.76
CA VAL A 466 -8.02 -5.04 9.17
C VAL A 466 -7.61 -5.41 10.58
N LEU A 467 -8.60 -5.80 11.38
CA LEU A 467 -8.45 -6.42 12.69
C LEU A 467 -8.80 -7.91 12.59
N THR A 468 -7.89 -8.78 13.01
CA THR A 468 -8.13 -10.23 12.99
C THR A 468 -8.17 -10.75 14.43
N LEU A 469 -9.25 -11.44 14.82
CA LEU A 469 -9.39 -12.00 16.17
C LEU A 469 -8.67 -13.33 16.30
N ASN A 470 -7.85 -13.52 17.33
CA ASN A 470 -7.01 -14.72 17.48
C ASN A 470 -7.78 -16.00 17.81
N ASN A 471 -9.07 -15.87 18.17
CA ASN A 471 -9.93 -16.99 18.53
C ASN A 471 -10.94 -17.29 17.43
N SER A 472 -11.16 -18.58 17.16
CA SER A 472 -12.25 -19.05 16.32
C SER A 472 -13.52 -19.29 17.14
N PHE A 473 -14.68 -18.98 16.58
CA PHE A 473 -15.97 -19.14 17.26
C PHE A 473 -16.85 -20.17 16.56
N LYS A 474 -17.52 -21.01 17.36
CA LYS A 474 -18.42 -22.08 16.87
C LYS A 474 -19.86 -21.60 16.65
N HIS A 475 -20.14 -20.36 17.02
CA HIS A 475 -21.43 -19.70 16.87
C HIS A 475 -21.22 -18.33 16.22
N ALA A 476 -22.31 -17.71 15.76
CA ALA A 476 -22.25 -16.36 15.25
C ALA A 476 -21.92 -15.38 16.39
N VAL A 477 -20.94 -14.51 16.19
CA VAL A 477 -20.46 -13.59 17.22
C VAL A 477 -20.66 -12.14 16.82
N GLU A 478 -21.05 -11.31 17.78
CA GLU A 478 -21.06 -9.85 17.62
C GLU A 478 -19.70 -9.29 18.01
N VAL A 479 -19.00 -8.65 17.07
CA VAL A 479 -17.74 -7.95 17.34
C VAL A 479 -18.01 -6.45 17.36
N GLU A 480 -17.65 -5.80 18.46
CA GLU A 480 -17.67 -4.34 18.61
C GLU A 480 -16.21 -3.84 18.66
N VAL A 481 -15.84 -2.95 17.75
CA VAL A 481 -14.54 -2.26 17.74
C VAL A 481 -14.79 -0.78 17.99
N VAL A 482 -14.15 -0.24 19.02
CA VAL A 482 -14.11 1.19 19.30
C VAL A 482 -12.72 1.68 18.95
N TYR A 483 -12.67 2.70 18.10
CA TYR A 483 -11.41 3.20 17.55
C TYR A 483 -11.45 4.72 17.42
N LYS A 484 -10.26 5.31 17.38
CA LYS A 484 -10.05 6.74 17.17
C LYS A 484 -9.77 7.02 15.71
N THR A 485 -10.43 8.03 15.16
CA THR A 485 -10.21 8.51 13.80
C THR A 485 -10.18 10.05 13.84
N PRO A 486 -9.45 10.71 12.94
CA PRO A 486 -9.42 12.17 12.96
C PRO A 486 -10.75 12.75 12.47
N LEU A 487 -11.27 13.77 13.18
CA LEU A 487 -12.51 14.47 12.79
C LEU A 487 -12.35 15.24 11.46
N LYS A 488 -11.11 15.61 11.11
CA LYS A 488 -10.72 16.23 9.84
C LYS A 488 -9.51 15.50 9.30
N LYS A 489 -9.56 15.09 8.03
CA LYS A 489 -8.43 14.44 7.35
C LYS A 489 -7.64 15.49 6.59
N ASP A 490 -6.32 15.39 6.66
CA ASP A 490 -5.42 16.21 5.87
C ASP A 490 -4.72 15.34 4.81
N ILE A 491 -4.30 15.97 3.71
CA ILE A 491 -3.66 15.27 2.59
C ILE A 491 -2.16 15.53 2.61
N TYR A 492 -1.38 14.45 2.58
CA TYR A 492 0.07 14.44 2.61
C TYR A 492 0.61 13.87 1.30
N ILE A 493 1.37 14.66 0.57
CA ILE A 493 1.86 14.22 -0.75
C ILE A 493 3.36 14.32 -0.76
N ALA A 494 4.04 13.19 -0.96
CA ALA A 494 5.46 13.18 -1.22
C ALA A 494 5.69 13.49 -2.70
N TYR A 495 6.33 14.62 -2.96
CA TYR A 495 6.80 14.97 -4.29
C TYR A 495 8.31 15.20 -4.28
N TRP A 496 8.95 14.87 -5.39
CA TRP A 496 10.34 15.20 -5.66
C TRP A 496 10.42 16.46 -6.52
N ASN A 497 11.26 17.42 -6.13
CA ASN A 497 11.58 18.58 -6.93
C ASN A 497 13.10 18.71 -7.06
N ALA A 498 13.61 18.89 -8.28
CA ALA A 498 15.04 19.00 -8.53
C ALA A 498 15.71 20.17 -7.78
N ASN A 499 14.98 21.26 -7.52
CA ASN A 499 15.50 22.46 -6.87
C ASN A 499 15.31 22.46 -5.34
N ILE A 500 14.31 21.72 -4.83
CA ILE A 500 13.88 21.79 -3.42
C ILE A 500 14.11 20.45 -2.69
N GLY A 501 14.35 19.35 -3.41
CA GLY A 501 14.42 18.00 -2.87
C GLY A 501 13.03 17.36 -2.72
N ASN A 502 12.92 16.33 -1.88
CA ASN A 502 11.61 15.77 -1.55
C ASN A 502 10.89 16.70 -0.58
N ALA A 503 9.63 16.98 -0.86
CA ALA A 503 8.78 17.78 -0.01
C ALA A 503 7.44 17.07 0.21
N ILE A 504 6.91 17.27 1.40
CA ILE A 504 5.59 16.80 1.80
C ILE A 504 4.65 17.99 1.61
N TYR A 505 3.77 17.93 0.61
CA TYR A 505 2.70 18.91 0.46
C TYR A 505 1.58 18.58 1.44
N TYR A 506 1.09 19.63 2.08
CA TYR A 506 0.00 19.61 3.03
C TYR A 506 -1.20 20.38 2.46
N SER A 507 -2.35 19.71 2.32
CA SER A 507 -3.60 20.37 1.89
C SER A 507 -4.59 20.52 3.04
N GLN A 508 -4.96 21.76 3.38
CA GLN A 508 -6.04 22.12 4.33
C GLN A 508 -7.41 21.99 3.68
N TYR A 509 -7.74 20.86 3.05
CA TYR A 509 -9.03 20.74 2.38
C TYR A 509 -10.17 20.82 3.41
N SER A 510 -10.85 21.96 3.45
CA SER A 510 -12.14 22.12 4.08
C SER A 510 -13.17 22.37 2.99
N LYS A 511 -14.25 21.59 3.00
CA LYS A 511 -15.40 21.82 2.12
C LYS A 511 -15.82 23.30 2.22
N PRO A 512 -16.02 24.00 1.08
CA PRO A 512 -16.56 25.37 1.08
C PRO A 512 -17.90 25.48 1.80
#